data_AF-A0A656JTC1-F1
#
_entry.id   AF-A0A656JTC1-F1
#
_cell.length_a   1.000
_cell.length_b   1.000
_cell.length_c   1.000
_cell.angle_alpha   90.00
_cell.angle_beta   90.00
_cell.angle_gamma   90.00
#
_symmetry.space_group_name_H-M   'P 1'
#
loop_
_entity.id
_entity.type
_entity.pdbx_description
1 polymer ?
#
loop_
_entity_poly.entity_id
_entity_poly.type
_entity_poly.pdbx_seq_one_letter_code
_entity_poly.pdbx_strand_id
1 'polypeptide(L)'
;ELTPLFGQPDWFLGILPSQAGNLKVLDTARWIMPDRYRDDFRQGLQYVISVQGYEWGLAVHQVSRSLRLDPNEIKWRSQRGQRPWLAGTVIEHMCALLDVAELAELIASGAVKQLNRSK
;
A
#
# COMPACT_ATOMS: atom_id res chain seq x y z
N GLU A 1 -6.98 -16.64 7.67
CA GLU A 1 -5.78 -17.10 6.93
C GLU A 1 -5.89 -16.64 5.50
N LEU A 2 -4.76 -16.38 4.81
CA LEU A 2 -4.74 -15.93 3.42
C LEU A 2 -4.78 -17.12 2.46
N THR A 3 -5.65 -17.06 1.45
CA THR A 3 -5.68 -18.05 0.37
C THR A 3 -4.80 -17.58 -0.79
N PRO A 4 -3.62 -18.17 -1.03
CA PRO A 4 -2.77 -17.78 -2.16
C PRO A 4 -3.41 -18.17 -3.50
N LEU A 5 -3.10 -17.41 -4.55
CA LEU A 5 -3.52 -17.72 -5.92
C LEU A 5 -2.29 -17.95 -6.81
N PHE A 6 -2.32 -19.03 -7.58
CA PHE A 6 -1.25 -19.36 -8.51
C PHE A 6 -1.16 -18.37 -9.67
N GLY A 7 0.06 -18.12 -10.16
CA GLY A 7 0.31 -17.23 -11.30
C GLY A 7 0.10 -15.75 -11.01
N GLN A 8 -0.13 -15.37 -9.75
CA GLN A 8 -0.20 -13.97 -9.35
C GLN A 8 1.18 -13.37 -9.18
N PRO A 9 1.32 -12.05 -9.34
CA PRO A 9 2.57 -11.39 -9.07
C PRO A 9 2.99 -11.48 -7.60
N ASP A 10 4.29 -11.40 -7.41
CA ASP A 10 5.04 -11.45 -6.18
C ASP A 10 4.63 -10.50 -5.02
N TRP A 11 3.90 -9.43 -5.31
CA TRP A 11 3.33 -8.50 -4.33
C TRP A 11 1.92 -8.89 -3.88
N PHE A 12 1.27 -9.84 -4.55
CA PHE A 12 -0.04 -10.35 -4.17
C PHE A 12 0.13 -11.49 -3.18
N LEU A 13 -0.43 -11.33 -1.99
CA LEU A 13 -0.26 -12.29 -0.90
C LEU A 13 -1.36 -13.34 -0.85
N GLY A 14 -2.56 -12.99 -1.33
CA GLY A 14 -3.70 -13.90 -1.33
C GLY A 14 -5.04 -13.19 -1.16
N ILE A 15 -6.10 -13.99 -1.03
CA ILE A 15 -7.44 -13.54 -0.70
C ILE A 15 -7.66 -13.71 0.81
N LEU A 16 -8.17 -12.68 1.47
CA LEU A 16 -8.62 -12.73 2.86
C LEU A 16 -10.15 -12.55 2.93
N PRO A 17 -10.91 -13.56 3.39
CA PRO A 17 -12.33 -13.40 3.68
C PRO A 17 -12.54 -12.38 4.81
N SER A 18 -13.47 -11.44 4.61
CA SER A 18 -13.85 -10.45 5.62
C SER A 18 -15.37 -10.25 5.63
N GLN A 19 -15.87 -9.51 6.63
CA GLN A 19 -17.30 -9.17 6.71
C GLN A 19 -17.79 -8.35 5.51
N ALA A 20 -16.89 -7.60 4.86
CA ALA A 20 -17.20 -6.79 3.67
C ALA A 20 -17.02 -7.57 2.35
N GLY A 21 -16.71 -8.87 2.42
CA GLY A 21 -16.37 -9.70 1.27
C GLY A 21 -14.88 -10.07 1.23
N ASN A 22 -14.45 -10.59 0.08
CA ASN A 22 -13.10 -11.08 -0.12
C ASN A 22 -12.13 -9.93 -0.44
N LEU A 23 -11.09 -9.76 0.38
CA LEU A 23 -10.05 -8.77 0.17
C LEU A 23 -8.87 -9.39 -0.60
N LYS A 24 -8.47 -8.74 -1.69
CA LYS A 24 -7.19 -8.98 -2.36
C LYS A 24 -6.08 -8.33 -1.53
N VAL A 25 -5.24 -9.14 -0.89
CA VAL A 25 -4.23 -8.62 0.04
C VAL A 25 -2.90 -8.45 -0.68
N LEU A 26 -2.34 -7.25 -0.56
CA LEU A 26 -1.06 -6.86 -1.16
C LEU A 26 0.02 -6.72 -0.08
N ASP A 27 1.26 -7.03 -0.45
CA ASP A 27 2.44 -6.68 0.32
C ASP A 27 2.76 -5.19 0.15
N THR A 28 2.46 -4.42 1.18
CA THR A 28 2.63 -2.96 1.17
C THR A 28 4.07 -2.56 0.91
N ALA A 29 5.05 -3.22 1.55
CA ALA A 29 6.44 -2.83 1.41
C ALA A 29 6.95 -3.10 0.00
N ARG A 30 6.58 -4.26 -0.56
CA ARG A 30 6.96 -4.64 -1.92
C ARG A 30 6.33 -3.74 -2.98
N TRP A 31 5.12 -3.25 -2.71
CA TRP A 31 4.38 -2.37 -3.61
C TRP A 31 4.88 -0.92 -3.56
N ILE A 32 5.09 -0.39 -2.36
CA ILE A 32 5.35 1.04 -2.11
C ILE A 32 6.86 1.35 -2.16
N MET A 33 7.71 0.38 -1.79
CA MET A 33 9.17 0.54 -1.70
C MET A 33 9.92 -0.70 -2.23
N PRO A 34 9.75 -1.06 -3.52
CA PRO A 34 10.34 -2.28 -4.08
C PRO A 34 11.87 -2.33 -3.94
N ASP A 35 12.58 -1.22 -4.16
CA ASP A 35 14.05 -1.16 -4.04
C ASP A 35 14.56 -1.37 -2.59
N ARG A 36 13.68 -1.25 -1.58
CA ARG A 36 14.03 -1.42 -0.15
C ARG A 36 13.42 -2.69 0.45
N TYR A 37 12.75 -3.50 -0.36
CA TYR A 37 12.10 -4.70 0.11
C TYR A 37 13.14 -5.77 0.46
N ARG A 38 12.90 -6.47 1.57
CA ARG A 38 13.69 -7.62 2.02
C ARG A 38 12.75 -8.78 2.27
N ASP A 39 13.18 -10.00 1.95
CA ASP A 39 12.31 -11.17 2.06
C ASP A 39 11.85 -11.48 3.49
N ASP A 40 12.61 -11.03 4.50
CA ASP A 40 12.26 -11.16 5.91
C ASP A 40 11.05 -10.31 6.31
N PHE A 41 10.73 -9.22 5.58
CA PHE A 41 9.53 -8.41 5.83
C PHE A 41 8.24 -9.22 5.71
N ARG A 42 8.22 -10.23 4.85
CA ARG A 42 7.03 -11.08 4.69
C ARG A 42 6.65 -11.80 5.98
N GLN A 43 7.63 -12.16 6.80
CA GLN A 43 7.43 -12.92 8.03
C GLN A 43 6.79 -12.07 9.13
N GLY A 44 6.98 -10.75 9.07
CA GLY A 44 6.50 -9.83 10.08
C GLY A 44 5.12 -9.23 9.81
N LEU A 45 4.43 -9.62 8.74
CA LEU A 45 3.09 -9.13 8.42
C LEU A 45 2.07 -9.68 9.41
N GLN A 46 1.36 -8.81 10.12
CA GLN A 46 0.40 -9.18 11.17
C GLN A 46 -1.01 -8.64 10.93
N TYR A 47 -1.13 -7.54 10.16
CA TYR A 47 -2.40 -6.85 9.97
C TYR A 47 -2.67 -6.60 8.49
N VAL A 48 -3.95 -6.51 8.14
CA VAL A 48 -4.40 -6.05 6.82
C VAL A 48 -5.24 -4.80 7.02
N ILE A 49 -4.83 -3.69 6.41
CA ILE A 49 -5.59 -2.44 6.40
C ILE A 49 -6.54 -2.47 5.20
N SER A 50 -7.83 -2.64 5.47
CA SER A 50 -8.90 -2.51 4.49
C SER A 50 -9.39 -1.06 4.43
N VAL A 51 -9.73 -0.59 3.23
CA VAL A 51 -10.41 0.69 3.05
C VAL A 51 -11.83 0.42 2.54
N GLN A 52 -12.82 1.03 3.18
CA GLN A 52 -14.22 0.92 2.74
C GLN A 52 -14.37 1.37 1.28
N GLY A 53 -15.12 0.60 0.50
CA GLY A 53 -15.32 0.85 -0.94
C GLY A 53 -14.28 0.18 -1.84
N TYR A 54 -13.27 -0.48 -1.28
CA TYR A 54 -12.26 -1.20 -2.04
C TYR A 54 -12.17 -2.67 -1.62
N GLU A 55 -12.04 -3.56 -2.61
CA GLU A 55 -11.89 -5.00 -2.43
C GLU A 55 -10.43 -5.44 -2.27
N TRP A 56 -9.57 -4.53 -1.80
CA TRP A 56 -8.15 -4.80 -1.55
C TRP A 56 -7.74 -4.37 -0.15
N GLY A 57 -6.65 -4.95 0.34
CA GLY A 57 -6.10 -4.64 1.64
C GLY A 57 -4.57 -4.60 1.64
N LEU A 58 -4.01 -3.75 2.48
CA LEU A 58 -2.57 -3.56 2.64
C LEU A 58 -2.06 -4.38 3.82
N ALA A 59 -1.27 -5.41 3.57
CA ALA A 59 -0.61 -6.15 4.63
C ALA A 59 0.51 -5.31 5.24
N VAL A 60 0.51 -5.15 6.55
CA VAL A 60 1.48 -4.36 7.31
C VAL A 60 1.95 -5.12 8.56
N HIS A 61 3.12 -4.72 9.04
CA HIS A 61 3.72 -5.30 10.24
C HIS A 61 2.95 -4.94 11.51
N GLN A 62 2.57 -3.66 11.62
CA GLN A 62 1.95 -3.13 12.83
C GLN A 62 1.09 -1.92 12.49
N VAL A 63 0.00 -1.75 13.25
CA VAL A 63 -0.73 -0.48 13.33
C VAL A 63 -0.17 0.30 14.52
N SER A 64 0.45 1.45 14.25
CA SER A 64 1.12 2.23 15.30
C SER A 64 0.13 3.00 16.18
N ARG A 65 -0.25 4.22 15.78
CA ARG A 65 -1.19 5.07 16.52
C ARG A 65 -2.02 5.89 15.54
N SER A 66 -3.20 6.32 16.00
CA SER A 66 -3.98 7.33 15.29
C SER A 66 -3.39 8.71 15.57
N LEU A 67 -3.31 9.54 14.53
CA LEU A 67 -2.80 10.90 14.59
C LEU A 67 -3.79 11.82 13.89
N ARG A 68 -4.10 12.93 14.54
CA ARG A 68 -4.78 14.05 13.87
C ARG A 68 -3.68 14.96 13.32
N LEU A 69 -3.71 15.19 12.01
CA LEU A 69 -2.73 16.03 11.33
C LEU A 69 -3.36 17.37 10.96
N ASP A 70 -2.63 18.45 11.15
CA ASP A 70 -2.91 19.74 10.53
C ASP A 70 -2.36 19.74 9.09
N PRO A 71 -3.09 20.28 8.10
CA PRO A 71 -2.60 20.34 6.72
C PRO A 71 -1.23 21.01 6.56
N ASN A 72 -0.82 21.91 7.48
CA ASN A 72 0.48 22.56 7.46
C ASN A 72 1.63 21.66 7.94
N GLU A 73 1.33 20.56 8.65
CA GLU A 73 2.32 19.54 9.06
C GLU A 73 2.68 18.60 7.91
N ILE A 74 2.04 18.78 6.75
CA ILE A 74 2.20 17.93 5.58
C ILE A 74 2.91 18.73 4.50
N LYS A 75 4.07 18.21 4.08
CA LYS A 75 4.68 18.64 2.83
C LYS A 75 3.95 17.98 1.66
N TRP A 76 2.93 18.67 1.15
CA TRP A 76 2.15 18.23 -0.01
C TRP A 76 3.01 18.16 -1.27
N ARG A 77 2.75 17.19 -2.13
CA ARG A 77 3.42 17.10 -3.43
C ARG A 77 2.72 17.97 -4.46
N SER A 78 3.50 18.85 -5.09
CA SER A 78 3.03 19.69 -6.20
C SER A 78 3.00 18.96 -7.54
N GLN A 79 3.81 17.91 -7.71
CA GLN A 79 3.88 17.12 -8.95
C GLN A 79 3.70 15.62 -8.67
N ARG A 80 2.69 15.03 -9.30
CA ARG A 80 2.43 13.58 -9.31
C ARG A 80 3.39 12.92 -10.30
N GLY A 81 4.64 12.75 -9.87
CA GLY A 81 5.68 12.02 -10.63
C GLY A 81 5.51 10.50 -10.53
N GLN A 82 6.62 9.75 -10.47
CA GLN A 82 6.65 8.28 -10.42
C GLN A 82 5.90 7.59 -9.26
N ARG A 83 5.30 8.34 -8.32
CA ARG A 83 4.57 7.81 -7.15
C ARG A 83 3.25 8.58 -7.00
N PRO A 84 2.26 8.37 -7.87
CA PRO A 84 1.00 9.12 -7.81
C PRO A 84 0.22 8.84 -6.51
N TRP A 85 0.39 7.64 -5.92
CA TRP A 85 -0.14 7.26 -4.62
C TRP A 85 0.41 8.05 -3.42
N LEU A 86 1.48 8.85 -3.57
CA LEU A 86 2.06 9.62 -2.47
C LEU A 86 1.49 11.05 -2.50
N ALA A 87 0.52 11.34 -1.63
CA ALA A 87 -0.09 12.67 -1.51
C ALA A 87 0.88 13.69 -0.91
N GLY A 88 1.65 13.27 0.09
CA GLY A 88 2.55 14.16 0.84
C GLY A 88 3.43 13.40 1.82
N THR A 89 4.23 14.13 2.57
CA THR A 89 5.05 13.60 3.67
C THR A 89 4.74 14.36 4.95
N VAL A 90 4.40 13.64 6.01
CA VAL A 90 4.21 14.22 7.35
C VAL A 90 5.58 14.64 7.87
N ILE A 91 5.77 15.91 8.15
CA ILE A 91 7.09 16.50 8.41
C ILE A 91 7.67 15.97 9.72
N GLU A 92 6.90 15.97 10.80
CA GLU A 92 7.41 15.57 12.13
C GLU A 92 7.73 14.08 12.23
N HIS A 93 6.97 13.23 11.54
CA HIS A 93 7.10 11.78 11.65
C HIS A 93 7.78 11.13 10.46
N MET A 94 8.04 11.90 9.40
CA MET A 94 8.62 11.43 8.14
C MET A 94 7.82 10.26 7.53
N CYS A 95 6.51 10.24 7.79
CA CYS A 95 5.60 9.24 7.26
C CYS A 95 5.07 9.66 5.89
N ALA A 96 4.92 8.70 4.98
CA ALA A 96 4.21 8.91 3.73
C ALA A 96 2.70 9.06 3.99
N LEU A 97 2.09 10.10 3.42
CA LEU A 97 0.64 10.24 3.34
C LEU A 97 0.17 9.65 2.01
N LEU A 98 -0.70 8.64 2.07
CA LEU A 98 -1.19 7.93 0.90
C LEU A 98 -2.42 8.62 0.30
N ASP A 99 -2.42 8.83 -1.02
CA ASP A 99 -3.62 9.08 -1.83
C ASP A 99 -4.26 7.73 -2.14
N VAL A 100 -5.34 7.41 -1.43
CA VAL A 100 -5.99 6.10 -1.51
C VAL A 100 -6.68 5.87 -2.85
N ALA A 101 -7.22 6.92 -3.46
CA ALA A 101 -7.92 6.83 -4.74
C ALA A 101 -6.93 6.48 -5.86
N GLU A 102 -5.82 7.22 -5.94
CA GLU A 102 -4.72 6.94 -6.88
C GLU A 102 -4.11 5.56 -6.65
N LEU A 103 -3.91 5.16 -5.39
CA LEU A 103 -3.41 3.83 -5.07
C LEU A 103 -4.36 2.73 -5.56
N ALA A 104 -5.68 2.93 -5.39
CA ALA A 104 -6.67 1.99 -5.87
C ALA A 104 -6.67 1.85 -7.40
N GLU A 105 -6.55 2.95 -8.14
CA GLU A 105 -6.46 2.94 -9.60
C GLU A 105 -5.22 2.17 -10.08
N LEU A 106 -4.08 2.34 -9.41
CA LEU A 106 -2.87 1.59 -9.70
C LEU A 106 -3.02 0.08 -9.44
N ILE A 107 -3.72 -0.30 -8.37
CA ILE A 107 -4.01 -1.70 -8.05
C ILE A 107 -4.96 -2.30 -9.09
N ALA A 108 -6.03 -1.59 -9.45
CA ALA A 108 -7.04 -2.05 -10.40
C ALA A 108 -6.48 -2.19 -11.83
N SER A 109 -5.62 -1.28 -12.26
CA SER A 109 -4.99 -1.31 -13.58
C SER A 109 -3.87 -2.35 -13.71
N GLY A 110 -3.44 -2.98 -12.61
CA GLY A 110 -2.27 -3.86 -12.62
C GLY A 110 -0.98 -3.16 -13.05
N ALA A 111 -0.91 -1.83 -12.92
CA ALA A 111 0.17 -0.97 -13.45
C ALA A 111 1.51 -1.09 -12.71
N VAL A 112 1.73 -2.17 -11.96
CA VAL A 112 2.98 -2.51 -11.25
C VAL A 112 4.19 -2.45 -12.16
N LYS A 113 4.01 -2.89 -13.41
CA LYS A 113 5.09 -2.92 -14.41
C LYS A 113 5.50 -1.52 -14.89
N GLN A 114 4.69 -0.48 -14.70
CA GLN A 114 4.99 0.86 -15.19
C GLN A 114 5.72 1.73 -14.16
N LEU A 115 5.42 1.57 -12.87
CA LEU A 115 6.08 2.35 -11.78
C LEU A 115 7.60 2.08 -11.69
N ASN A 116 8.03 0.86 -12.07
CA ASN A 116 9.44 0.44 -11.99
C ASN A 116 10.17 0.50 -13.34
N ARG A 117 9.53 0.94 -14.44
CA ARG A 117 10.13 0.95 -15.79
C ARG A 117 10.90 2.21 -16.14
N SER A 118 10.93 3.22 -15.27
CA SER A 118 11.72 4.44 -15.46
C SER A 118 12.99 4.40 -14.60
N LYS A 119 13.90 3.48 -14.93
CA LYS A 119 15.34 3.64 -14.70
C LYS A 119 16.01 3.72 -16.06
#